data_AF-A0A352XCF4-F1
#
_entry.id   AF-A0A352XCF4-F1
#
_cell.length_a   1.000
_cell.length_b   1.000
_cell.length_c   1.000
_cell.angle_alpha   90.00
_cell.angle_beta   90.00
_cell.angle_gamma   90.00
#
_symmetry.space_group_name_H-M   'P 1'
#
loop_
_entity.id
_entity.type
_entity.pdbx_description
1 polymer ?
#
loop_
_entity_poly.entity_id
_entity_poly.type
_entity_poly.pdbx_seq_one_letter_code
_entity_poly.pdbx_strand_id
1 'polypeptide(L)' 'MNKDNENLTLHLRPRITETLSLKIPVDTLESLAKIADSRDISLEALLKFYIGQGLRQDLTKHFCDAEGK' A
#
# COMPACT_ATOMS: atom_id res chain seq x y z
N MET A 1 -13.70 25.23 -34.75
CA MET A 1 -12.84 24.03 -34.72
C MET A 1 -11.89 24.19 -33.53
N ASN A 2 -11.82 23.34 -32.51
CA ASN A 2 -12.37 22.01 -32.26
C ASN A 2 -12.94 21.95 -30.83
N LYS A 3 -13.98 21.14 -30.66
CA LYS A 3 -14.87 21.13 -29.50
C LYS A 3 -14.75 19.79 -28.77
N ASP A 4 -13.53 19.39 -28.44
CA ASP A 4 -13.26 18.06 -27.89
C ASP A 4 -12.37 18.16 -26.63
N ASN A 5 -12.85 18.89 -25.62
CA ASN A 5 -12.45 18.64 -24.24
C ASN A 5 -13.38 17.56 -23.69
N GLU A 6 -13.22 16.33 -24.19
CA GLU A 6 -13.91 15.17 -23.66
C GLU A 6 -13.55 15.04 -22.18
N ASN A 7 -14.56 15.12 -21.33
CA ASN A 7 -14.45 15.12 -19.88
C ASN A 7 -13.95 13.73 -19.42
N LEU A 8 -12.64 13.56 -19.27
CA LEU A 8 -12.03 12.34 -18.73
C LEU A 8 -12.50 12.13 -17.30
N THR A 9 -13.60 11.39 -17.13
CA THR A 9 -14.18 11.10 -15.83
C THR A 9 -13.40 9.93 -15.22
N LEU A 10 -12.63 10.21 -14.16
CA LEU A 10 -11.87 9.19 -13.44
C LEU A 10 -12.83 8.30 -12.64
N HIS A 11 -13.16 7.12 -13.18
CA HIS A 11 -13.94 6.11 -12.47
C HIS A 11 -13.06 5.28 -11.54
N LEU A 12 -12.85 5.77 -10.32
CA LEU A 12 -12.19 5.00 -9.26
C LEU A 12 -13.13 3.87 -8.80
N ARG A 13 -12.75 2.61 -9.06
CA ARG A 13 -13.44 1.45 -8.48
C ARG A 13 -12.90 1.20 -7.07
N PRO A 14 -13.72 1.30 -6.01
CA PRO A 14 -13.28 0.94 -4.67
C PRO A 14 -12.84 -0.52 -4.62
N ARG A 15 -11.70 -0.78 -3.99
CA ARG A 15 -11.27 -2.16 -3.72
C ARG A 15 -12.08 -2.71 -2.55
N ILE A 16 -12.50 -3.97 -2.63
CA ILE A 16 -13.06 -4.70 -1.49
C ILE A 16 -11.97 -4.76 -0.41
N THR A 17 -12.30 -4.31 0.80
CA THR A 17 -11.37 -4.24 1.93
C THR A 17 -12.03 -4.81 3.17
N GLU A 18 -11.21 -5.32 4.09
CA GLU A 18 -11.63 -5.82 5.39
C GLU A 18 -10.78 -5.13 6.48
N THR A 19 -11.38 -4.94 7.65
CA THR A 19 -10.70 -4.32 8.80
C THR A 19 -9.80 -5.34 9.49
N LEU A 20 -8.51 -5.01 9.58
CA LEU A 20 -7.53 -5.78 10.35
C LEU A 20 -7.23 -5.06 11.68
N SER A 21 -7.49 -5.72 12.80
CA SER A 21 -7.16 -5.22 14.15
C SER A 21 -6.00 -6.02 14.74
N LEU A 22 -4.94 -5.33 15.16
CA LEU A 22 -3.71 -5.92 15.69
C LEU A 22 -3.23 -5.19 16.94
N LYS A 23 -2.68 -5.94 17.90
CA LYS A 23 -1.93 -5.35 19.01
C LYS A 23 -0.50 -5.12 18.56
N ILE A 24 -0.01 -3.90 18.71
CA ILE A 24 1.36 -3.50 18.35
C ILE A 24 2.03 -2.93 19.62
N PRO A 25 3.31 -3.26 19.88
CA PRO A 25 4.06 -2.61 20.95
C PRO A 25 4.05 -1.09 20.80
N VAL A 26 3.91 -0.36 21.93
CA VAL A 26 3.74 1.09 21.92
C VAL A 26 4.96 1.80 21.30
N ASP A 27 6.16 1.35 21.64
CA ASP A 27 7.43 1.83 21.10
C ASP A 27 7.54 1.62 19.57
N THR A 28 6.99 0.51 19.07
CA THR A 28 6.92 0.24 17.63
C THR A 28 5.95 1.21 16.95
N LEU A 29 4.79 1.48 17.56
CA LEU A 29 3.82 2.45 17.05
C LEU A 29 4.41 3.88 17.00
N GLU A 30 5.14 4.28 18.04
CA GLU A 30 5.86 5.57 18.07
C GLU A 30 6.92 5.65 16.97
N SER A 31 7.66 4.58 16.74
CA SER A 31 8.67 4.51 15.68
C SER A 31 8.02 4.63 14.30
N LEU A 32 6.89 3.95 14.07
CA LEU A 32 6.13 4.07 12.83
C LEU A 32 5.61 5.49 12.60
N ALA A 33 5.10 6.15 13.65
CA ALA A 33 4.63 7.54 13.56
C ALA A 33 5.76 8.50 13.16
N LYS A 34 6.93 8.40 13.79
CA LYS A 34 8.11 9.22 13.44
C LYS A 34 8.51 9.05 11.98
N ILE A 35 8.46 7.83 11.46
CA ILE A 35 8.81 7.57 10.06
C ILE A 35 7.74 8.11 9.11
N ALA A 36 6.46 7.98 9.46
CA ALA A 36 5.35 8.54 8.69
C ALA A 36 5.50 10.06 8.56
N ASP A 37 5.77 10.75 9.68
CA ASP A 37 6.03 12.19 9.72
C ASP A 37 7.25 12.57 8.87
N SER A 38 8.35 11.83 8.98
CA SER A 38 9.58 12.10 8.20
C SER A 38 9.40 11.96 6.69
N ARG A 39 8.37 11.21 6.26
CA ARG A 39 8.06 10.92 4.85
C ARG A 39 6.86 11.71 4.35
N ASP A 40 6.28 12.57 5.19
CA ASP A 40 5.08 13.36 4.89
C ASP A 40 3.90 12.50 4.39
N ILE A 41 3.68 11.35 5.05
CA ILE A 41 2.56 10.45 4.75
C ILE A 41 1.82 10.06 6.03
N SER A 42 0.56 9.65 5.90
CA SER A 42 -0.18 9.14 7.05
C SER A 42 0.40 7.81 7.56
N LEU A 43 0.23 7.54 8.85
CA LEU A 43 0.59 6.25 9.45
C LEU A 43 -0.07 5.07 8.71
N GLU A 44 -1.33 5.22 8.32
CA GLU A 44 -2.05 4.21 7.54
C GLU A 44 -1.40 3.97 6.17
N ALA A 45 -1.00 5.04 5.47
CA ALA A 45 -0.31 4.92 4.18
C ALA A 45 1.04 4.23 4.34
N LEU A 46 1.80 4.56 5.39
CA LEU A 46 3.07 3.90 5.71
C LEU A 46 2.87 2.40 5.95
N LEU A 47 1.88 2.02 6.76
CA LEU A 47 1.58 0.61 7.04
C LEU A 47 1.22 -0.16 5.78
N LYS A 48 0.31 0.38 4.95
CA LYS A 48 -0.06 -0.23 3.66
C LYS A 48 1.15 -0.36 2.74
N PHE A 49 2.05 0.64 2.73
CA PHE A 49 3.27 0.62 1.94
C PHE A 49 4.22 -0.49 2.39
N TYR A 50 4.54 -0.58 3.69
CA TYR A 50 5.42 -1.63 4.22
C TYR A 50 4.88 -3.04 4.03
N ILE A 51 3.58 -3.24 4.29
CA ILE A 51 2.91 -4.52 4.03
C ILE A 51 3.03 -4.88 2.54
N GLY A 52 2.69 -3.95 1.66
CA GLY A 52 2.77 -4.18 0.22
C GLY A 52 4.18 -4.42 -0.30
N GLN A 53 5.18 -3.74 0.27
CA GLN A 53 6.59 -3.91 -0.10
C GLN A 53 7.08 -5.32 0.23
N GLY A 54 6.94 -5.76 1.49
CA GLY A 54 7.38 -7.10 1.91
C GLY A 54 6.63 -8.21 1.19
N LEU A 55 5.30 -8.11 1.10
CA LEU A 55 4.49 -9.13 0.46
C LEU A 55 4.82 -9.29 -1.03
N ARG A 56 5.02 -8.19 -1.77
CA ARG A 56 5.42 -8.29 -3.19
C ARG A 56 6.79 -8.97 -3.33
N GLN A 57 7.75 -8.64 -2.47
CA GLN A 57 9.08 -9.27 -2.51
C GLN A 57 9.00 -10.78 -2.28
N ASP A 58 8.19 -11.20 -1.30
CA ASP A 58 8.04 -12.62 -0.97
C ASP A 58 7.26 -13.38 -2.05
N LEU A 59 6.19 -12.80 -2.58
CA LEU A 59 5.44 -13.38 -3.69
C LEU A 59 6.32 -13.57 -4.93
N THR A 60 7.15 -12.58 -5.29
CA THR A 60 8.08 -12.71 -6.42
C THR A 60 9.02 -13.91 -6.24
N LYS A 61 9.63 -14.07 -5.06
CA LYS A 61 10.48 -15.25 -4.78
C LYS A 61 9.69 -16.55 -4.91
N HIS A 62 8.50 -16.60 -4.33
CA HIS A 62 7.67 -17.80 -4.32
C HIS A 62 7.22 -18.23 -5.74
N PHE A 63 7.00 -17.27 -6.66
CA PHE A 63 6.69 -17.57 -8.05
C PHE A 63 7.93 -17.94 -8.88
N CYS A 64 9.07 -17.28 -8.66
CA CYS A 64 10.32 -17.65 -9.33
C CYS A 64 10.80 -19.06 -8.95
N ASP A 65 10.63 -19.48 -7.69
CA ASP A 65 11.00 -20.82 -7.22
C ASP A 65 10.06 -21.91 -7.77
N ALA A 66 8.82 -21.56 -8.11
CA ALA A 66 7.82 -22.50 -8.62
C ALA A 66 7.98 -22.81 -10.13
N GLU A 67 8.57 -21.90 -10.91
CA GLU A 67 8.82 -22.09 -12.35
C GLU A 67 10.11 -22.86 -12.67
N GLY A 68 10.91 -23.18 -11.65
CA GLY A 68 12.17 -23.91 -11.77
C GLY A 68 12.10 -25.41 -11.42
N LYS A 69 10.90 -25.99 -11.24
CA LYS A 69 10.71 -27.40 -10.86
C LYS A 69 9.86 -28.18 -11.85
#